data_AF-I0JHY6-F1
#
_entry.id   AF-I0JHY6-F1
#
_cell.length_a   1.000
_cell.length_b   1.000
_cell.length_c   1.000
_cell.angle_alpha   90.00
_cell.angle_beta   90.00
_cell.angle_gamma   90.00
#
_symmetry.space_group_name_H-M   'P 1'
#
loop_
_entity.id
_entity.type
_entity.pdbx_description
1 polymer ?
#
loop_
_entity_poly.entity_id
_entity_poly.type
_entity_poly.pdbx_seq_one_letter_code
_entity_poly.pdbx_strand_id
1 'polypeptide(L)'
;MSDQEVVVYTSRNCAKCDQVVAKLSEWEIDYEERNVSTNRDHFKELQNMKIYGTPATFVNQEKILGFQERKLKRALGIQSTERFVDSDMMNYS
;
A
#
# COMPACT_ATOMS: atom_id res chain seq x y z
N MET A 1 16.30 9.17 -8.42
CA MET A 1 15.11 8.30 -8.35
C MET A 1 15.17 7.63 -7.00
N SER A 2 14.07 7.70 -6.25
CA SER A 2 14.00 7.08 -4.93
C SER A 2 13.97 5.56 -5.10
N ASP A 3 15.04 4.87 -4.70
CA ASP A 3 15.17 3.41 -4.69
C ASP A 3 14.24 2.78 -3.62
N GLN A 4 12.94 3.02 -3.72
CA GLN A 4 11.95 2.40 -2.84
C GLN A 4 11.53 1.07 -3.43
N GLU A 5 11.85 -0.03 -2.74
CA GLU A 5 11.40 -1.36 -3.14
C GLU A 5 9.93 -1.53 -2.72
N VAL A 6 9.04 -1.68 -3.71
CA VAL A 6 7.62 -1.91 -3.48
C VAL A 6 7.25 -3.30 -3.97
N VAL A 7 6.78 -4.15 -3.07
CA VAL A 7 6.29 -5.50 -3.40
C VAL A 7 4.84 -5.62 -2.99
N VAL A 8 3.97 -6.06 -3.89
CA VAL A 8 2.54 -6.25 -3.64
C VAL A 8 2.18 -7.71 -3.83
N TYR A 9 1.78 -8.35 -2.74
CA TYR A 9 1.20 -9.69 -2.81
C TYR A 9 -0.29 -9.60 -3.12
N THR A 10 -0.71 -10.27 -4.19
CA THR A 10 -2.09 -10.28 -4.69
C THR A 10 -2.64 -11.70 -4.76
N SER A 11 -3.96 -11.83 -4.96
CA SER A 11 -4.62 -13.11 -5.23
C SER A 11 -5.65 -12.94 -6.34
N ARG A 12 -6.06 -14.04 -6.97
CA ARG A 12 -7.17 -14.03 -7.96
C ARG A 12 -8.47 -13.53 -7.33
N ASN A 13 -9.30 -12.87 -8.15
CA ASN A 13 -10.63 -12.37 -7.77
C ASN A 13 -10.62 -11.48 -6.51
N CYS A 14 -9.62 -10.60 -6.38
CA CYS A 14 -9.41 -9.76 -5.21
C CYS A 14 -9.60 -8.27 -5.56
N ALA A 15 -10.81 -7.74 -5.40
CA ALA A 15 -11.12 -6.33 -5.71
C ALA A 15 -10.23 -5.32 -4.95
N LYS A 16 -9.80 -5.63 -3.72
CA LYS A 16 -8.88 -4.78 -2.96
C LYS A 16 -7.45 -4.82 -3.51
N CYS A 17 -7.03 -5.93 -4.11
CA CYS A 17 -5.73 -6.05 -4.77
C CYS A 17 -5.71 -5.16 -6.00
N ASP A 18 -6.78 -5.19 -6.79
CA ASP A 18 -6.96 -4.33 -7.97
C ASP A 18 -6.89 -2.85 -7.57
N GLN A 19 -7.47 -2.46 -6.43
CA GLN A 19 -7.38 -1.09 -5.90
C GLN A 19 -5.94 -0.67 -5.56
N VAL A 20 -5.14 -1.54 -4.93
CA VAL A 20 -3.72 -1.25 -4.63
C VAL A 20 -2.95 -1.06 -5.92
N VAL A 21 -3.06 -2.03 -6.84
CA VAL A 21 -2.35 -2.03 -8.14
C VAL A 21 -2.70 -0.79 -8.97
N ALA A 22 -4.00 -0.45 -9.04
CA ALA A 22 -4.47 0.74 -9.74
C ALA A 22 -3.91 2.03 -9.13
N LYS A 23 -3.87 2.15 -7.80
CA LYS A 23 -3.30 3.33 -7.13
C LYS A 23 -1.80 3.46 -7.32
N LEU A 24 -1.05 2.36 -7.24
CA LEU A 24 0.39 2.40 -7.50
C LEU A 24 0.68 2.81 -8.94
N SER A 25 -0.10 2.30 -9.89
CA SER A 25 0.00 2.69 -11.31
C SER A 25 -0.38 4.16 -11.52
N GLU A 26 -1.45 4.65 -10.87
CA GLU A 26 -1.90 6.06 -10.91
C GLU A 26 -0.83 7.02 -10.36
N TRP A 27 -0.08 6.60 -9.35
CA TRP A 27 0.98 7.40 -8.73
C TRP A 27 2.35 7.19 -9.37
N GLU A 28 2.42 6.47 -10.49
CA GLU A 28 3.66 6.18 -11.22
C GLU A 28 4.74 5.55 -10.32
N ILE A 29 4.31 4.66 -9.41
CA ILE A 29 5.19 3.89 -8.53
C ILE A 29 5.49 2.55 -9.18
N ASP A 30 6.77 2.24 -9.37
CA ASP A 30 7.21 0.91 -9.77
C ASP A 30 7.02 -0.09 -8.62
N TYR A 31 6.51 -1.28 -8.93
CA TYR A 31 6.29 -2.35 -7.97
C TYR A 31 6.47 -3.73 -8.58
N GLU A 32 6.85 -4.70 -7.76
CA GLU A 32 6.79 -6.12 -8.09
C GLU A 32 5.45 -6.71 -7.62
N GLU A 33 4.67 -7.28 -8.54
CA GLU A 33 3.46 -8.03 -8.18
C GLU A 33 3.76 -9.51 -7.95
N ARG A 34 3.45 -10.01 -6.76
CA ARG A 34 3.61 -11.42 -6.36
C ARG A 34 2.24 -12.07 -6.15
N ASN A 35 1.71 -12.72 -7.17
CA ASN A 35 0.40 -13.35 -7.08
C ASN A 35 0.44 -14.73 -6.39
N VAL A 36 -0.16 -14.83 -5.21
CA VAL A 36 -0.13 -16.04 -4.37
C VAL A 36 -1.11 -17.12 -4.83
N SER A 37 -2.07 -16.78 -5.70
CA SER A 37 -3.00 -17.76 -6.27
C SER A 37 -2.39 -18.54 -7.43
N THR A 38 -1.34 -18.01 -8.06
CA THR A 38 -0.64 -18.65 -9.19
C THR A 38 0.75 -19.15 -8.82
N ASN A 39 1.38 -18.57 -7.79
CA ASN A 39 2.69 -18.98 -7.32
C ASN A 39 2.66 -19.44 -5.86
N ARG A 40 2.97 -20.73 -5.64
CA ARG A 40 2.99 -21.34 -4.30
C ARG A 40 4.13 -20.82 -3.43
N ASP A 41 5.24 -20.36 -4.00
CA ASP A 41 6.36 -19.86 -3.21
C ASP A 41 6.05 -18.49 -2.64
N HIS A 42 5.39 -17.60 -3.39
CA HIS A 42 4.85 -16.35 -2.84
C HIS A 42 3.81 -16.58 -1.73
N PHE A 43 3.00 -17.63 -1.84
CA PHE A 43 2.10 -18.02 -0.77
C PHE A 43 2.87 -18.42 0.51
N LYS A 44 3.92 -19.23 0.37
CA LYS A 44 4.78 -19.61 1.51
C LYS A 44 5.51 -18.42 2.11
N GLU A 45 5.98 -17.47 1.29
CA GLU A 45 6.60 -16.22 1.75
C GLU A 45 5.65 -15.47 2.71
N LEU A 46 4.37 -15.30 2.34
CA LEU A 46 3.37 -14.71 3.24
C LEU A 46 3.17 -15.51 4.52
N GLN A 47 3.05 -16.84 4.44
CA GLN A 47 2.86 -17.69 5.61
C GLN A 47 4.03 -17.61 6.59
N ASN A 48 5.27 -17.58 6.08
CA ASN A 48 6.48 -17.43 6.90
C ASN A 48 6.49 -16.08 7.65
N MET A 49 5.90 -15.04 7.04
CA MET A 49 5.68 -13.73 7.65
C MET A 49 4.42 -13.65 8.53
N LYS A 50 3.71 -14.77 8.73
CA LYS A 50 2.43 -14.88 9.45
C LYS A 50 1.33 -13.97 8.87
N ILE A 51 1.30 -13.83 7.55
CA ILE A 51 0.30 -13.07 6.80
C ILE A 51 -0.55 -14.07 6.01
N TYR A 52 -1.87 -13.95 6.14
CA TYR A 52 -2.82 -14.92 5.55
C TYR A 52 -3.85 -14.27 4.62
N GLY A 53 -3.70 -12.97 4.35
CA GLY A 53 -4.64 -12.20 3.53
C GLY A 53 -3.93 -11.32 2.52
N THR A 54 -4.63 -11.05 1.43
CA THR A 54 -4.23 -10.15 0.35
C THR A 54 -5.21 -8.96 0.26
N PRO A 55 -4.81 -7.81 -0.29
CA PRO A 55 -3.42 -7.50 -0.66
C PRO A 55 -2.52 -7.33 0.57
N ALA A 56 -1.23 -7.61 0.41
CA ALA A 56 -0.19 -7.26 1.38
C ALA A 56 0.92 -6.52 0.65
N THR A 57 1.11 -5.24 0.99
CA THR A 57 2.09 -4.37 0.35
C THR A 57 3.25 -4.14 1.29
N PHE A 58 4.46 -4.26 0.76
CA PHE A 58 5.70 -3.92 1.44
C PHE A 58 6.31 -2.73 0.73
N VAL A 59 6.62 -1.68 1.48
CA VAL A 59 7.35 -0.52 0.99
C VAL A 59 8.62 -0.44 1.85
N ASN A 60 9.75 -0.84 1.28
CA ASN A 60 10.99 -1.10 2.02
C ASN A 60 10.74 -2.05 3.21
N GLN A 61 10.79 -1.53 4.45
CA GLN A 61 10.56 -2.30 5.68
C GLN A 61 9.13 -2.13 6.23
N GLU A 62 8.31 -1.24 5.67
CA GLU A 62 6.94 -1.01 6.14
C GLU A 62 5.98 -2.02 5.49
N LYS A 63 5.21 -2.73 6.34
CA LYS A 63 4.17 -3.66 5.93
C LYS A 63 2.78 -3.02 6.04
N ILE A 64 2.03 -3.04 4.95
CA ILE A 64 0.66 -2.54 4.84
C ILE A 64 -0.26 -3.69 4.42
N LEU A 65 -1.18 -4.08 5.30
CA LEU A 65 -2.10 -5.19 5.07
C LEU A 65 -3.48 -4.69 4.64
N GLY A 66 -4.00 -5.21 3.53
CA GLY A 66 -5.22 -4.73 2.90
C GLY A 66 -5.03 -3.38 2.18
N PHE A 67 -6.10 -2.87 1.58
CA PHE A 67 -6.09 -1.56 0.93
C PHE A 67 -6.19 -0.44 1.97
N GLN A 68 -5.09 0.30 2.18
CA GLN A 68 -5.00 1.41 3.12
C GLN A 68 -4.36 2.63 2.46
N GLU A 69 -5.12 3.34 1.63
CA GLU A 69 -4.63 4.43 0.77
C GLU A 69 -3.78 5.46 1.52
N ARG A 70 -4.22 5.94 2.69
CA ARG A 70 -3.47 6.92 3.50
C ARG A 70 -2.11 6.38 3.98
N LYS A 71 -2.03 5.10 4.34
CA LYS A 71 -0.77 4.48 4.75
C LYS A 71 0.16 4.28 3.56
N LEU A 72 -0.40 3.87 2.40
CA LEU A 72 0.36 3.75 1.16
C LEU A 72 0.97 5.11 0.78
N LYS A 73 0.16 6.18 0.73
CA LYS A 73 0.65 7.53 0.44
C LYS A 73 1.76 7.96 1.39
N ARG A 74 1.57 7.76 2.71
CA ARG A 74 2.59 8.07 3.70
C ARG A 74 3.88 7.27 3.49
N ALA A 75 3.80 5.97 3.30
CA ALA A 75 4.96 5.09 3.11
C ALA A 75 5.71 5.41 1.81
N LEU A 76 4.97 5.82 0.77
CA LEU A 76 5.49 6.22 -0.54
C LEU A 76 5.88 7.71 -0.61
N GLY A 77 5.79 8.47 0.50
CA GLY A 77 6.14 9.89 0.53
C GLY A 77 5.22 10.80 -0.30
N ILE A 78 4.05 10.32 -0.71
CA ILE A 78 3.06 11.09 -1.46
C ILE A 78 2.37 12.04 -0.49
N GLN A 79 2.67 13.34 -0.62
CA GLN A 79 2.04 14.37 0.20
C GLN A 79 0.56 14.50 -0.16
N SER A 80 -0.32 13.98 0.68
CA SER A 80 -1.71 14.42 0.68
C SER A 80 -1.74 15.81 1.33
N THR A 81 -2.16 16.84 0.59
CA THR A 81 -2.53 18.13 1.17
C THR A 81 -3.72 17.95 2.11
N GLU A 82 -3.49 17.42 3.31
CA GLU A 82 -4.37 17.66 4.44
C GLU A 82 -3.85 18.96 5.07
N ARG A 83 -4.29 20.09 4.51
CA ARG A 83 -4.33 21.34 5.27
C ARG A 83 -5.26 21.05 6.44
N PHE A 84 -4.69 20.69 7.58
CA PHE A 84 -5.34 20.94 8.86
C PHE A 84 -5.63 22.44 8.87
N VAL A 85 -6.90 22.80 8.65
CA VAL A 85 -7.37 24.11 9.03
C VAL A 85 -7.25 24.12 10.54
N ASP A 86 -6.18 24.75 11.00
CA ASP A 86 -6.00 25.09 12.40
C ASP A 86 -7.27 25.84 12.82
N SER A 87 -8.05 25.27 13.73
CA SER A 87 -9.30 25.86 14.20
C SER A 87 -9.07 27.07 15.11
N ASP A 88 -7.84 27.55 15.24
CA ASP A 88 -7.45 28.71 16.03
C ASP A 88 -7.75 30.04 15.31
N MET A 89 -8.98 30.18 14.80
CA MET A 89 -9.54 31.48 14.46
C MET A 89 -11.04 31.58 14.78
N MET A 90 -11.41 31.21 16.00
CA MET A 90 -12.59 31.77 16.68
C MET A 90 -12.13 32.95 17.54
N ASN A 91 -11.84 34.09 16.90
CA ASN A 91 -11.84 35.37 17.61
C ASN A 91 -13.29 35.68 17.99
N TYR A 92 -13.67 35.37 19.23
CA TYR A 92 -14.86 35.94 19.83
C TYR A 92 -14.53 37.41 20.16
N SER A 93 -15.20 38.32 19.44
CA SER A 93 -15.21 39.76 19.73
C SER A 93 -16.02 40.07 20.99
#